data_AF-A0A1M6MY21-F1
#
_entry.id   AF-A0A1M6MY21-F1
#
_cell.length_a   1.000
_cell.length_b   1.000
_cell.length_c   1.000
_cell.angle_alpha   90.00
_cell.angle_beta   90.00
_cell.angle_gamma   90.00
#
_symmetry.space_group_name_H-M   'P 1'
#
loop_
_entity.id
_entity.type
_entity.pdbx_description
1 polymer ?
#
loop_
_entity_poly.entity_id
_entity_poly.type
_entity_poly.pdbx_seq_one_letter_code
_entity_poly.pdbx_strand_id
1 'polypeptide(L)'
;MSTAYRPVPTPAKWREIEETMAGYWEKDRWDITDPIFDEFRSERWTLPNKTIDFSRLQPGIREEVKFFFVRRLREHTLRLRTVVVYGVCFARLADFLKRVYPGIESFTDLEIERVMIRWRSYLVEQGVSVNKKGRLSSTQYEALLQQVYQFMANFYDDREEFEKDVWDVRKIPGAKYTQNKADYLLSFEDIPLPFQPLAKRYLKIRVGIRSQAQCRIDLMSLRLFLCFIHEQYPHWQDLKKLSRKDMESYLAWYRSYTEEWREKHYDYLVSLRNFFDYIQRAEYPEAPEKPHFSLLFKEDFP
;
A
#
# COMPACT_ATOMS: atom_id res chain seq x y z
N MET A 1 5.30 -5.56 -19.89
CA MET A 1 6.35 -5.15 -18.94
C MET A 1 5.90 -3.83 -18.35
N SER A 2 5.36 -3.84 -17.13
CA SER A 2 5.03 -2.60 -16.42
C SER A 2 6.33 -2.00 -15.91
N THR A 3 6.78 -0.90 -16.51
CA THR A 3 7.82 -0.06 -15.90
C THR A 3 7.15 0.76 -14.82
N ALA A 4 6.90 0.14 -13.66
CA ALA A 4 6.46 0.84 -12.47
C ALA A 4 7.44 1.99 -12.21
N TYR A 5 6.91 3.20 -12.03
CA TYR A 5 7.71 4.38 -11.74
C TYR A 5 8.54 4.13 -10.48
N ARG A 6 9.86 4.35 -10.56
CA ARG A 6 10.77 4.27 -9.43
C ARG A 6 11.17 5.67 -9.00
N PRO A 7 10.72 6.16 -7.85
CA PRO A 7 11.17 7.45 -7.33
C PRO A 7 12.65 7.36 -6.97
N VAL A 8 13.38 8.45 -7.19
CA VAL A 8 14.83 8.53 -6.98
C VAL A 8 15.11 9.54 -5.88
N PRO A 9 16.05 9.24 -4.95
CA PRO A 9 16.45 10.21 -3.94
C PRO A 9 16.97 11.50 -4.57
N THR A 10 16.53 12.65 -4.04
CA THR A 10 17.00 13.97 -4.49
C THR A 10 17.82 14.66 -3.38
N PRO A 11 18.75 15.56 -3.72
CA PRO A 11 19.52 16.28 -2.70
C PRO A 11 18.66 17.05 -1.68
N ALA A 12 17.50 17.57 -2.10
CA ALA A 12 16.57 18.25 -1.22
C ALA A 12 15.95 17.30 -0.19
N LYS A 13 15.58 16.08 -0.60
CA LYS A 13 15.02 15.05 0.28
C LYS A 13 16.06 14.50 1.24
N TRP A 14 17.30 14.33 0.79
CA TRP A 14 18.41 13.97 1.68
C TRP A 14 18.67 15.02 2.75
N ARG A 15 18.60 16.30 2.38
CA ARG A 15 18.69 17.39 3.37
C ARG A 15 17.56 17.33 4.40
N GLU A 16 16.33 17.04 3.99
CA GLU A 16 15.21 16.86 4.93
C GLU A 16 15.45 15.67 5.89
N ILE A 17 16.04 14.58 5.41
CA ILE A 17 16.46 13.43 6.24
C ILE A 17 17.50 13.89 7.26
N GLU A 18 18.56 14.56 6.82
CA GLU A 18 19.64 15.07 7.68
C GLU A 18 19.11 16.02 8.76
N GLU A 19 18.28 16.99 8.39
CA GLU A 19 17.65 17.94 9.32
C GLU A 19 16.75 17.22 10.35
N THR A 20 16.00 16.21 9.92
CA THR A 20 15.16 15.40 10.81
C THR A 20 16.00 14.59 11.81
N MET A 21 17.18 14.15 11.39
CA MET A 21 18.10 13.36 12.20
C MET A 21 18.94 14.18 13.19
N ALA A 22 18.84 15.51 13.22
CA ALA A 22 19.65 16.34 14.11
C ALA A 22 19.48 16.02 15.62
N GLY A 23 20.54 16.26 16.40
CA GLY A 23 20.53 16.12 17.86
C GLY A 23 20.55 14.66 18.33
N TYR A 24 19.59 14.25 19.17
CA TYR A 24 19.57 12.87 19.70
C TYR A 24 19.45 11.81 18.60
N TRP A 25 18.70 12.13 17.53
CA TRP A 25 18.41 11.21 16.45
C TRP A 25 19.64 10.86 15.60
N GLU A 26 20.74 11.62 15.70
CA GLU A 26 22.01 11.35 15.02
C GLU A 26 22.64 10.05 15.50
N LYS A 27 22.40 9.68 16.77
CA LYS A 27 22.96 8.46 17.36
C LYS A 27 22.49 7.23 16.59
N ASP A 28 23.38 6.26 16.42
CA ASP A 28 23.04 4.95 15.83
C ASP A 28 22.55 3.93 16.86
N ARG A 29 22.54 4.32 18.13
CA ARG A 29 21.94 3.56 19.22
C ARG A 29 20.98 4.45 19.97
N TRP A 30 19.70 4.10 19.91
CA TRP A 30 18.66 4.79 20.65
C TRP A 30 18.30 3.98 21.89
N ASP A 31 18.26 4.67 23.02
CA ASP A 31 17.74 4.16 24.29
C ASP A 31 16.35 4.74 24.50
N ILE A 32 15.32 3.88 24.49
CA ILE A 32 13.94 4.33 24.63
C ILE A 32 13.61 4.87 26.02
N THR A 33 14.52 4.74 26.99
CA THR A 33 14.39 5.34 28.33
C THR A 33 14.80 6.81 28.37
N ASP A 34 15.44 7.31 27.30
CA ASP A 34 15.76 8.73 27.16
C ASP A 34 14.47 9.59 27.17
N PRO A 35 14.48 10.78 27.79
CA PRO A 35 13.32 11.67 27.85
C PRO A 35 12.72 12.05 26.49
N ILE A 36 13.51 12.02 25.41
CA ILE A 36 12.98 12.29 24.06
C ILE A 36 11.87 11.31 23.63
N PHE A 37 11.82 10.13 24.27
CA PHE A 37 10.79 9.12 24.01
C PHE A 37 9.59 9.18 24.95
N ASP A 38 9.57 10.07 25.94
CA ASP A 38 8.53 10.10 26.97
C ASP A 38 7.13 10.27 26.38
N GLU A 39 6.96 11.12 25.36
CA GLU A 39 5.67 11.32 24.68
C GLU A 39 5.19 10.09 23.89
N PHE A 40 6.11 9.21 23.47
CA PHE A 40 5.78 8.01 22.70
C PHE A 40 5.67 6.75 23.58
N ARG A 41 6.12 6.83 24.83
CA ARG A 41 6.20 5.70 25.76
C ARG A 41 4.83 5.45 26.37
N SER A 42 4.38 4.19 26.31
CA SER A 42 3.19 3.78 27.04
C SER A 42 3.48 3.68 28.55
N GLU A 43 2.50 3.99 29.39
CA GLU A 43 2.60 3.90 30.86
C GLU A 43 3.14 2.55 31.36
N ARG A 44 2.77 1.45 30.69
CA ARG A 44 3.24 0.09 31.01
C ARG A 44 4.12 -0.46 29.89
N TRP A 45 5.43 -0.34 30.06
CA TRP A 45 6.39 -0.95 29.14
C TRP A 45 6.70 -2.40 29.55
N THR A 46 6.47 -3.35 28.64
CA THR A 46 6.61 -4.79 28.92
C THR A 46 7.68 -5.49 28.08
N LEU A 47 8.29 -4.79 27.10
CA LEU A 47 9.34 -5.40 26.29
C LEU A 47 10.67 -5.38 27.05
N PRO A 48 11.44 -6.50 27.01
CA PRO A 48 12.74 -6.56 27.66
C PRO A 48 13.77 -5.65 26.99
N ASN A 49 13.66 -5.49 25.67
CA ASN A 49 14.54 -4.62 24.90
C ASN A 49 14.16 -3.16 25.10
N LYS A 50 15.16 -2.34 25.45
CA LYS A 50 15.05 -0.89 25.62
C LYS A 50 15.94 -0.12 24.65
N THR A 51 16.71 -0.83 23.83
CA THR A 51 17.64 -0.23 22.89
C THR A 51 17.32 -0.65 21.47
N ILE A 52 17.59 0.25 20.53
CA ILE A 52 17.48 0.03 19.10
C ILE A 52 18.86 0.35 18.50
N ASP A 53 19.48 -0.64 17.85
CA ASP A 53 20.83 -0.52 17.30
C ASP A 53 20.82 -0.55 15.77
N PHE A 54 21.11 0.59 15.15
CA PHE A 54 21.17 0.79 13.70
C PHE A 54 22.58 0.59 13.13
N SER A 55 23.61 0.43 13.96
CA SER A 55 25.03 0.45 13.55
C SER A 55 25.41 -0.60 12.51
N ARG A 56 24.67 -1.72 12.44
CA ARG A 56 24.92 -2.78 11.44
C ARG A 56 24.44 -2.41 10.04
N LEU A 57 23.49 -1.49 9.93
CA LEU A 57 22.96 -1.06 8.63
C LEU A 57 24.03 -0.25 7.89
N GLN A 58 24.15 -0.49 6.59
CA GLN A 58 25.03 0.29 5.71
C GLN A 58 24.55 1.76 5.61
N PRO A 59 25.47 2.71 5.31
CA PRO A 59 25.12 4.10 5.05
C PRO A 59 24.05 4.24 3.95
N GLY A 60 23.28 5.32 4.00
CA GLY A 60 22.09 5.55 3.19
C GLY A 60 20.88 4.82 3.75
N ILE A 61 20.95 3.48 3.81
CA ILE A 61 19.89 2.63 4.37
C ILE A 61 19.64 2.94 5.84
N ARG A 62 20.70 3.17 6.62
CA ARG A 62 20.60 3.48 8.05
C ARG A 62 19.80 4.76 8.28
N GLU A 63 20.11 5.80 7.54
CA GLU A 63 19.50 7.11 7.60
C GLU A 63 18.02 7.04 7.19
N GLU A 64 17.69 6.33 6.12
CA GLU A 64 16.31 6.12 5.68
C GLU A 64 15.47 5.36 6.72
N VAL A 65 16.02 4.31 7.35
CA VAL A 65 15.33 3.58 8.43
C VAL A 65 15.10 4.49 9.63
N LYS A 66 16.10 5.26 10.05
CA LYS A 66 15.98 6.19 11.19
C LYS A 66 14.93 7.28 10.88
N PHE A 67 14.98 7.86 9.68
CA PHE A 67 14.01 8.84 9.20
C PHE A 67 12.58 8.30 9.21
N PHE A 68 12.36 7.10 8.68
CA PHE A 68 11.08 6.40 8.73
C PHE A 68 10.52 6.34 10.16
N PHE A 69 11.35 5.97 11.14
CA PHE A 69 10.88 5.88 12.52
C PHE A 69 10.57 7.23 13.14
N VAL A 70 11.46 8.21 13.00
CA VAL A 70 11.25 9.54 13.60
C VAL A 70 9.99 10.19 13.06
N ARG A 71 9.80 10.19 11.72
CA ARG A 71 8.58 10.73 11.10
C ARG A 71 7.33 10.03 11.62
N ARG A 72 7.31 8.69 11.61
CA ARG A 72 6.10 7.94 11.98
C ARG A 72 5.78 7.97 13.47
N LEU A 73 6.79 8.15 14.34
CA LEU A 73 6.57 8.42 15.76
C LEU A 73 5.94 9.79 15.96
N ARG A 74 6.53 10.85 15.40
CA ARG A 74 6.03 12.23 15.49
C ARG A 74 4.62 12.42 14.92
N GLU A 75 4.30 11.70 13.85
CA GLU A 75 2.96 11.72 13.25
C GLU A 75 1.95 10.79 13.96
N HIS A 76 2.38 10.08 15.01
CA HIS A 76 1.60 9.06 15.73
C HIS A 76 1.03 7.95 14.83
N THR A 77 1.66 7.70 13.67
CA THR A 77 1.28 6.63 12.73
C THR A 77 1.97 5.30 13.02
N LEU A 78 2.92 5.28 13.96
CA LEU A 78 3.60 4.09 14.45
C LEU A 78 3.85 4.22 15.96
N ARG A 79 3.63 3.14 16.71
CA ARG A 79 3.87 3.10 18.17
C ARG A 79 5.33 2.79 18.46
N LEU A 80 5.90 3.37 19.51
CA LEU A 80 7.27 3.07 19.99
C LEU A 80 7.51 1.58 20.23
N ARG A 81 6.51 0.88 20.77
CA ARG A 81 6.58 -0.58 20.94
C ARG A 81 6.87 -1.30 19.63
N THR A 82 6.24 -0.88 18.52
CA THR A 82 6.47 -1.47 17.20
C THR A 82 7.86 -1.16 16.68
N VAL A 83 8.37 0.06 16.91
CA VAL A 83 9.74 0.44 16.57
C VAL A 83 10.76 -0.49 17.24
N VAL A 84 10.60 -0.77 18.53
CA VAL A 84 11.48 -1.69 19.26
C VAL A 84 11.39 -3.12 18.73
N VAL A 85 10.18 -3.59 18.39
CA VAL A 85 9.98 -4.91 17.74
C VAL A 85 10.68 -4.96 16.38
N TYR A 86 10.67 -3.88 15.60
CA TYR A 86 11.41 -3.82 14.34
C TYR A 86 12.92 -3.73 14.53
N GLY A 87 13.39 -3.09 15.59
CA GLY A 87 14.80 -3.02 15.97
C GLY A 87 15.49 -4.38 16.03
N VAL A 88 14.77 -5.42 16.49
CA VAL A 88 15.33 -6.79 16.56
C VAL A 88 15.60 -7.40 15.19
N CYS A 89 15.03 -6.84 14.12
CA CYS A 89 15.17 -7.34 12.76
C CYS A 89 16.42 -6.80 12.07
N PHE A 90 17.00 -5.68 12.53
CA PHE A 90 18.04 -4.96 11.80
C PHE A 90 19.33 -5.74 11.62
N ALA A 91 19.72 -6.56 12.60
CA ALA A 91 20.93 -7.38 12.45
C ALA A 91 20.81 -8.31 11.23
N ARG A 92 19.70 -9.04 11.11
CA ARG A 92 19.45 -9.94 9.97
C ARG A 92 19.25 -9.18 8.67
N LEU A 93 18.55 -8.04 8.71
CA LEU A 93 18.34 -7.22 7.52
C LEU A 93 19.67 -6.67 6.99
N ALA A 94 20.51 -6.15 7.88
CA ALA A 94 21.85 -5.67 7.56
C ALA A 94 22.72 -6.77 6.93
N ASP A 95 22.76 -7.96 7.54
CA ASP A 95 23.55 -9.09 7.04
C ASP A 95 23.05 -9.54 5.66
N PHE A 96 21.74 -9.57 5.45
CA PHE A 96 21.14 -9.86 4.14
C PHE A 96 21.48 -8.82 3.08
N LEU A 97 21.26 -7.53 3.36
CA LEU A 97 21.54 -6.44 2.42
C LEU A 97 23.02 -6.40 2.06
N LYS A 98 23.92 -6.52 3.04
CA LYS A 98 25.36 -6.57 2.80
C LYS A 98 25.78 -7.74 1.91
N ARG A 99 25.14 -8.90 2.06
CA ARG A 99 25.44 -10.11 1.27
C ARG A 99 24.89 -10.04 -0.15
N VAL A 100 23.66 -9.56 -0.31
CA VAL A 100 22.91 -9.67 -1.58
C VAL A 100 22.91 -8.37 -2.39
N TYR A 101 23.01 -7.23 -1.72
CA TYR A 101 22.98 -5.87 -2.29
C TYR A 101 24.11 -5.00 -1.70
N PRO A 102 25.38 -5.40 -1.84
CA PRO A 102 26.50 -4.65 -1.28
C PRO A 102 26.54 -3.23 -1.86
N GLY A 103 26.62 -2.22 -1.00
CA GLY A 103 26.72 -0.82 -1.41
C GLY A 103 25.40 -0.15 -1.82
N ILE A 104 24.24 -0.78 -1.61
CA ILE A 104 22.96 -0.10 -1.77
C ILE A 104 22.83 1.13 -0.85
N GLU A 105 22.39 2.26 -1.41
CA GLU A 105 22.28 3.52 -0.67
C GLU A 105 20.83 3.88 -0.35
N SER A 106 19.84 3.36 -1.09
CA SER A 106 18.43 3.62 -0.83
C SER A 106 17.54 2.38 -0.97
N PHE A 107 16.46 2.31 -0.18
CA PHE A 107 15.42 1.30 -0.36
C PHE A 107 14.73 1.41 -1.72
N THR A 108 14.69 2.58 -2.36
CA THR A 108 14.05 2.72 -3.68
C THR A 108 14.87 2.13 -4.82
N ASP A 109 16.15 1.81 -4.59
CA ASP A 109 16.98 1.07 -5.54
C ASP A 109 16.60 -0.42 -5.62
N LEU A 110 15.80 -0.90 -4.66
CA LEU A 110 15.36 -2.29 -4.56
C LEU A 110 14.17 -2.60 -5.48
N GLU A 111 14.24 -3.73 -6.17
CA GLU A 111 13.08 -4.38 -6.79
C GLU A 111 12.32 -5.16 -5.71
N ILE A 112 11.42 -4.48 -5.00
CA ILE A 112 10.86 -4.98 -3.73
C ILE A 112 10.25 -6.38 -3.85
N GLU A 113 9.58 -6.73 -4.95
CA GLU A 113 8.97 -8.06 -5.13
C GLU A 113 10.04 -9.15 -5.15
N ARG A 114 11.13 -8.93 -5.89
CA ARG A 114 12.24 -9.89 -5.98
C ARG A 114 13.01 -9.95 -4.66
N VAL A 115 13.19 -8.80 -4.02
CA VAL A 115 13.90 -8.69 -2.75
C VAL A 115 13.13 -9.40 -1.64
N MET A 116 11.81 -9.25 -1.59
CA MET A 116 10.95 -9.93 -0.62
C MET A 116 11.03 -11.45 -0.75
N ILE A 117 11.10 -11.99 -1.97
CA ILE A 117 11.30 -13.44 -2.19
C ILE A 117 12.65 -13.88 -1.61
N ARG A 118 13.74 -13.20 -1.98
CA ARG A 118 15.10 -13.52 -1.49
C ARG A 118 15.21 -13.35 0.03
N TRP A 119 14.54 -12.35 0.59
CA TRP A 119 14.51 -12.06 2.01
C TRP A 119 13.84 -13.20 2.79
N ARG A 120 12.69 -13.69 2.32
CA ARG A 120 12.03 -14.86 2.91
C ARG A 120 12.93 -16.08 2.88
N SER A 121 13.56 -16.39 1.74
CA SER A 121 14.48 -17.52 1.60
C SER A 121 15.63 -17.41 2.60
N TYR A 122 16.27 -16.24 2.68
CA TYR A 122 17.34 -15.98 3.63
C TYR A 122 16.88 -16.17 5.09
N LEU A 123 15.70 -15.68 5.47
CA LEU A 123 15.19 -15.86 6.83
C LEU A 123 14.96 -17.33 7.19
N VAL A 124 14.46 -18.13 6.26
CA VAL A 124 14.29 -19.58 6.44
C VAL A 124 15.67 -20.26 6.60
N GLU A 125 16.65 -19.90 5.77
CA GLU A 125 18.04 -20.37 5.92
C GLU A 125 18.65 -19.99 7.27
N GLN A 126 18.30 -18.84 7.83
CA GLN A 126 18.70 -18.37 9.16
C GLN A 126 17.87 -18.97 10.31
N GLY A 127 17.03 -19.98 10.02
CA GLY A 127 16.27 -20.73 11.03
C GLY A 127 15.01 -20.01 11.54
N VAL A 128 14.49 -19.01 10.83
CA VAL A 128 13.18 -18.43 11.17
C VAL A 128 12.08 -19.42 10.87
N SER A 129 11.24 -19.72 11.86
CA SER A 129 10.21 -20.73 11.73
C SER A 129 9.11 -20.33 10.73
N VAL A 130 8.57 -21.33 10.06
CA VAL A 130 7.46 -21.24 9.12
C VAL A 130 6.25 -21.94 9.73
N ASN A 131 5.06 -21.35 9.57
CA ASN A 131 3.82 -21.92 10.07
C ASN A 131 3.27 -23.01 9.13
N LYS A 132 2.20 -23.70 9.55
CA LYS A 132 1.57 -24.80 8.80
C LYS A 132 1.07 -24.40 7.39
N LYS A 133 0.94 -23.11 7.10
CA LYS A 133 0.52 -22.57 5.79
C LYS A 133 1.71 -22.15 4.92
N GLY A 134 2.94 -22.51 5.29
CA GLY A 134 4.15 -22.14 4.54
C GLY A 134 4.55 -20.67 4.68
N ARG A 135 3.99 -19.91 5.64
CA ARG A 135 4.30 -18.49 5.85
C ARG A 135 5.21 -18.31 7.06
N LEU A 136 6.08 -17.31 7.06
CA LEU A 136 6.92 -17.01 8.23
C LEU A 136 6.06 -16.79 9.47
N SER A 137 6.46 -17.40 10.59
CA SER A 137 5.76 -17.25 11.87
C SER A 137 5.93 -15.83 12.43
N SER A 138 7.07 -15.18 12.14
CA SER A 138 7.38 -13.81 12.54
C SER A 138 7.13 -12.84 11.38
N THR A 139 5.96 -12.22 11.37
CA THR A 139 5.56 -11.29 10.29
C THR A 139 6.29 -9.95 10.33
N GLN A 140 6.94 -9.61 11.45
CA GLN A 140 7.61 -8.32 11.62
C GLN A 140 8.78 -8.09 10.65
N TYR A 141 9.46 -9.16 10.21
CA TYR A 141 10.57 -9.04 9.24
C TYR A 141 10.09 -8.59 7.87
N GLU A 142 8.99 -9.17 7.40
CA GLU A 142 8.38 -8.80 6.13
C GLU A 142 7.71 -7.43 6.24
N ALA A 143 7.00 -7.20 7.35
CA ALA A 143 6.28 -5.96 7.58
C ALA A 143 7.22 -4.75 7.68
N LEU A 144 8.40 -4.90 8.31
CA LEU A 144 9.42 -3.84 8.38
C LEU A 144 9.90 -3.48 6.97
N LEU A 145 10.42 -4.45 6.22
CA LEU A 145 11.01 -4.20 4.90
C LEU A 145 9.98 -3.57 3.95
N GLN A 146 8.77 -4.12 3.92
CA GLN A 146 7.68 -3.60 3.08
C GLN A 146 7.29 -2.17 3.47
N GLN A 147 7.16 -1.87 4.76
CA GLN A 147 6.74 -0.53 5.21
C GLN A 147 7.80 0.52 5.01
N VAL A 148 9.08 0.19 5.24
CA VAL A 148 10.18 1.13 4.98
C VAL A 148 10.27 1.42 3.49
N TYR A 149 10.26 0.38 2.65
CA TYR A 149 10.25 0.55 1.20
C TYR A 149 9.10 1.46 0.73
N GLN A 150 7.86 1.15 1.13
CA GLN A 150 6.69 1.93 0.72
C GLN A 150 6.76 3.37 1.23
N PHE A 151 7.25 3.58 2.46
CA PHE A 151 7.41 4.92 3.00
C PHE A 151 8.46 5.72 2.21
N MET A 152 9.63 5.14 1.93
CA MET A 152 10.68 5.82 1.17
C MET A 152 10.26 6.09 -0.27
N ALA A 153 9.62 5.11 -0.92
CA ALA A 153 9.05 5.32 -2.26
C ALA A 153 8.05 6.49 -2.26
N ASN A 154 7.12 6.52 -1.31
CA ASN A 154 6.14 7.61 -1.21
C ASN A 154 6.75 8.95 -0.78
N PHE A 155 7.89 8.94 -0.11
CA PHE A 155 8.59 10.15 0.33
C PHE A 155 9.35 10.80 -0.83
N TYR A 156 10.04 10.00 -1.66
CA TYR A 156 10.78 10.47 -2.82
C TYR A 156 9.89 10.72 -4.06
N ASP A 157 8.64 10.26 -4.06
CA ASP A 157 7.69 10.53 -5.14
C ASP A 157 7.04 11.92 -5.01
N ASP A 158 7.62 12.88 -5.74
CA ASP A 158 7.21 14.29 -5.77
C ASP A 158 6.06 14.61 -6.75
N ARG A 159 5.54 13.59 -7.46
CA ARG A 159 4.37 13.78 -8.35
C ARG A 159 3.15 14.24 -7.55
N GLU A 160 2.20 14.89 -8.21
CA GLU A 160 0.91 15.16 -7.59
C GLU A 160 0.22 13.85 -7.21
N GLU A 161 -0.51 13.84 -6.09
CA GLU A 161 -1.03 12.58 -5.54
C GLU A 161 -1.92 11.82 -6.53
N PHE A 162 -2.70 12.53 -7.36
CA PHE A 162 -3.57 11.92 -8.37
C PHE A 162 -2.84 11.37 -9.60
N GLU A 163 -1.58 11.75 -9.83
CA GLU A 163 -0.75 11.20 -10.91
C GLU A 163 -0.19 9.82 -10.54
N LYS A 164 0.00 9.55 -9.24
CA LYS A 164 0.54 8.30 -8.71
C LYS A 164 -0.45 7.15 -8.86
N ASP A 165 0.08 5.92 -8.81
CA ASP A 165 -0.74 4.69 -8.87
C ASP A 165 -1.18 4.21 -7.49
N VAL A 166 -0.64 4.80 -6.43
CA VAL A 166 -1.07 4.63 -5.05
C VAL A 166 -1.33 6.00 -4.47
N TRP A 167 -2.57 6.25 -4.05
CA TRP A 167 -2.95 7.51 -3.42
C TRP A 167 -3.01 7.36 -1.92
N ASP A 168 -2.33 8.25 -1.21
CA ASP A 168 -2.49 8.50 0.20
C ASP A 168 -3.55 9.57 0.41
N VAL A 169 -4.72 9.17 0.90
CA VAL A 169 -5.85 10.09 1.10
C VAL A 169 -5.53 11.23 2.07
N ARG A 170 -4.51 11.08 2.92
CA ARG A 170 -4.07 12.12 3.86
C ARG A 170 -3.42 13.30 3.13
N LYS A 171 -2.89 13.07 1.93
CA LYS A 171 -2.28 14.08 1.05
C LYS A 171 -3.29 14.70 0.09
N ILE A 172 -4.55 14.28 0.12
CA ILE A 172 -5.60 14.78 -0.77
C ILE A 172 -6.45 15.83 -0.02
N PRO A 173 -6.44 17.11 -0.46
CA PRO A 173 -7.26 18.14 0.17
C PRO A 173 -8.75 17.78 0.18
N GLY A 174 -9.38 17.91 1.34
CA GLY A 174 -10.82 17.64 1.52
C GLY A 174 -11.22 16.16 1.62
N ALA A 175 -10.28 15.22 1.53
CA ALA A 175 -10.58 13.81 1.67
C ALA A 175 -11.05 13.45 3.10
N LYS A 176 -12.08 12.61 3.20
CA LYS A 176 -12.69 12.21 4.48
C LYS A 176 -12.11 10.87 4.95
N TYR A 177 -11.23 10.87 5.95
CA TYR A 177 -10.64 9.64 6.50
C TYR A 177 -10.65 9.59 8.04
N THR A 178 -10.53 8.38 8.60
CA THR A 178 -10.50 8.15 10.05
C THR A 178 -9.05 8.10 10.54
N GLN A 179 -8.65 9.00 11.45
CA GLN A 179 -7.28 9.11 11.96
C GLN A 179 -6.77 7.87 12.74
N ASN A 180 -7.67 6.98 13.19
CA ASN A 180 -7.32 5.80 14.00
C ASN A 180 -7.22 4.49 13.21
N LYS A 181 -7.31 4.52 11.86
CA LYS A 181 -7.25 3.31 11.01
C LYS A 181 -6.02 3.37 10.11
N ALA A 182 -5.15 2.37 10.16
CA ALA A 182 -3.93 2.33 9.33
C ALA A 182 -4.17 2.26 7.79
N ASP A 183 -5.41 2.08 7.37
CA ASP A 183 -5.84 1.95 6.00
C ASP A 183 -6.03 3.33 5.33
N TYR A 184 -4.97 3.95 4.83
CA TYR A 184 -5.02 5.27 4.15
C TYR A 184 -4.76 5.23 2.65
N LEU A 185 -4.30 4.10 2.14
CA LEU A 185 -3.86 3.97 0.75
C LEU A 185 -4.98 3.45 -0.15
N LEU A 186 -5.03 3.98 -1.37
CA LEU A 186 -5.84 3.50 -2.50
C LEU A 186 -4.88 3.14 -3.64
N SER A 187 -4.61 1.84 -3.84
CA SER A 187 -3.71 1.35 -4.90
C SER A 187 -4.47 0.87 -6.14
N PHE A 188 -4.07 1.39 -7.30
CA PHE A 188 -4.58 1.04 -8.62
C PHE A 188 -3.68 0.04 -9.36
N GLU A 189 -2.58 -0.41 -8.74
CA GLU A 189 -1.58 -1.29 -9.35
C GLU A 189 -2.16 -2.62 -9.81
N ASP A 190 -3.16 -3.13 -9.08
CA ASP A 190 -3.84 -4.38 -9.39
C ASP A 190 -4.97 -4.22 -10.44
N ILE A 191 -5.19 -3.02 -10.98
CA ILE A 191 -6.14 -2.79 -12.08
C ILE A 191 -5.39 -2.90 -13.41
N PRO A 192 -5.94 -3.59 -14.42
CA PRO A 192 -5.28 -3.69 -15.73
C PRO A 192 -5.02 -2.32 -16.35
N LEU A 193 -3.83 -2.15 -16.94
CA LEU A 193 -3.34 -0.88 -17.49
C LEU A 193 -4.36 -0.12 -18.37
N PRO A 194 -5.11 -0.77 -19.29
CA PRO A 194 -6.09 -0.07 -20.12
C PRO A 194 -7.19 0.65 -19.32
N PHE A 195 -7.53 0.13 -18.14
CA PHE A 195 -8.65 0.63 -17.34
C PHE A 195 -8.20 1.48 -16.14
N GLN A 196 -6.90 1.54 -15.83
CA GLN A 196 -6.39 2.37 -14.73
C GLN A 196 -6.77 3.85 -14.87
N PRO A 197 -6.65 4.51 -16.05
CA PRO A 197 -7.05 5.91 -16.19
C PRO A 197 -8.53 6.13 -15.88
N LEU A 198 -9.40 5.25 -16.36
CA LEU A 198 -10.84 5.28 -16.10
C LEU A 198 -11.15 5.13 -14.59
N ALA A 199 -10.54 4.15 -13.94
CA ALA A 199 -10.70 3.90 -12.51
C ALA A 199 -10.21 5.08 -11.66
N LYS A 200 -9.01 5.62 -11.96
CA LYS A 200 -8.46 6.82 -11.30
C LYS A 200 -9.37 8.03 -11.51
N ARG A 201 -9.83 8.28 -12.73
CA ARG A 201 -10.73 9.41 -13.05
C ARG A 201 -12.03 9.35 -12.25
N TYR A 202 -12.64 8.16 -12.12
CA TYR A 202 -13.82 7.99 -11.29
C TYR A 202 -13.51 8.15 -9.79
N LEU A 203 -12.48 7.48 -9.27
CA LEU A 203 -12.12 7.56 -7.84
C LEU A 203 -11.72 8.97 -7.40
N LYS A 204 -11.10 9.78 -8.28
CA LYS A 204 -10.76 11.19 -7.99
C LYS A 204 -11.98 11.98 -7.52
N ILE A 205 -13.13 11.79 -8.17
CA ILE A 205 -14.40 12.41 -7.77
C ILE A 205 -14.91 11.83 -6.46
N ARG A 206 -14.84 10.50 -6.32
CA ARG A 206 -15.34 9.78 -5.14
C ARG A 206 -14.63 10.19 -3.86
N VAL A 207 -13.32 10.36 -3.89
CA VAL A 207 -12.51 10.76 -2.73
C VAL A 207 -12.93 12.13 -2.18
N GLY A 208 -13.39 13.04 -3.03
CA GLY A 208 -13.88 14.36 -2.59
C GLY A 208 -15.26 14.34 -1.92
N ILE A 209 -16.09 13.31 -2.17
CA ILE A 209 -17.48 13.30 -1.71
C ILE A 209 -17.81 12.17 -0.73
N ARG A 210 -17.07 11.05 -0.76
CA ARG A 210 -17.29 9.86 0.07
C ARG A 210 -16.23 9.72 1.16
N SER A 211 -16.51 8.85 2.11
CA SER A 211 -15.52 8.42 3.09
C SER A 211 -14.46 7.55 2.43
N GLN A 212 -13.26 7.54 3.01
CA GLN A 212 -12.16 6.67 2.62
C GLN A 212 -12.58 5.19 2.58
N ALA A 213 -13.36 4.75 3.57
CA ALA A 213 -13.86 3.37 3.63
C ALA A 213 -14.75 3.04 2.42
N GLN A 214 -15.62 3.97 2.01
CA GLN A 214 -16.44 3.78 0.81
C GLN A 214 -15.59 3.81 -0.46
N CYS A 215 -14.56 4.67 -0.55
CA CYS A 215 -13.65 4.69 -1.69
C CYS A 215 -12.90 3.36 -1.85
N ARG A 216 -12.59 2.66 -0.76
CA ARG A 216 -12.02 1.29 -0.81
C ARG A 216 -13.01 0.27 -1.34
N ILE A 217 -14.28 0.34 -0.92
CA ILE A 217 -15.35 -0.51 -1.47
C ILE A 217 -15.48 -0.27 -2.97
N ASP A 218 -15.47 1.01 -3.38
CA ASP A 218 -15.52 1.40 -4.80
C ASP A 218 -14.33 0.85 -5.57
N LEU A 219 -13.11 1.04 -5.08
CA LEU A 219 -11.89 0.54 -5.71
C LEU A 219 -11.85 -0.99 -5.82
N MET A 220 -12.27 -1.72 -4.77
CA MET A 220 -12.31 -3.18 -4.78
C MET A 220 -13.34 -3.69 -5.79
N SER A 221 -14.53 -3.07 -5.83
CA SER A 221 -15.57 -3.40 -6.80
C SER A 221 -15.07 -3.24 -8.24
N LEU A 222 -14.41 -2.12 -8.55
CA LEU A 222 -13.81 -1.89 -9.87
C LEU A 222 -12.70 -2.88 -10.18
N ARG A 223 -11.84 -3.18 -9.22
CA ARG A 223 -10.73 -4.12 -9.42
C ARG A 223 -11.25 -5.50 -9.81
N LEU A 224 -12.20 -6.05 -9.05
CA LEU A 224 -12.79 -7.36 -9.35
C LEU A 224 -13.42 -7.38 -10.75
N PHE A 225 -14.19 -6.36 -11.09
CA PHE A 225 -14.84 -6.26 -12.39
C PHE A 225 -13.85 -6.09 -13.55
N LEU A 226 -12.94 -5.13 -13.46
CA LEU A 226 -12.02 -4.78 -14.55
C LEU A 226 -10.97 -5.88 -14.78
N CYS A 227 -10.51 -6.57 -13.73
CA CYS A 227 -9.66 -7.75 -13.88
C CYS A 227 -10.40 -8.86 -14.63
N PHE A 228 -11.62 -9.19 -14.22
CA PHE A 228 -12.43 -10.21 -14.91
C PHE A 228 -12.63 -9.85 -16.39
N ILE A 229 -13.03 -8.60 -16.69
CA ILE A 229 -13.22 -8.15 -18.07
C ILE A 229 -11.93 -8.24 -18.87
N HIS A 230 -10.79 -7.83 -18.30
CA HIS A 230 -9.51 -7.91 -19.00
C HIS A 230 -9.06 -9.35 -19.25
N GLU A 231 -9.34 -10.27 -18.33
CA GLU A 231 -9.06 -11.70 -18.51
C GLU A 231 -9.87 -12.29 -19.67
N GLN A 232 -11.16 -11.94 -19.78
CA GLN A 232 -12.02 -12.40 -20.87
C GLN A 232 -11.73 -11.70 -22.20
N TYR A 233 -11.39 -10.40 -22.14
CA TYR A 233 -11.19 -9.54 -23.29
C TYR A 233 -9.88 -8.73 -23.18
N PRO A 234 -8.70 -9.35 -23.34
CA PRO A 234 -7.41 -8.68 -23.13
C PRO A 234 -7.14 -7.48 -24.05
N HIS A 235 -7.82 -7.45 -25.21
CA HIS A 235 -7.66 -6.39 -26.21
C HIS A 235 -8.54 -5.15 -25.94
N TRP A 236 -9.51 -5.23 -25.03
CA TRP A 236 -10.37 -4.09 -24.73
C TRP A 236 -9.58 -2.96 -24.06
N GLN A 237 -9.80 -1.74 -24.56
CA GLN A 237 -9.24 -0.51 -24.01
C GLN A 237 -10.32 0.37 -23.34
N ASP A 238 -11.58 0.00 -23.51
CA ASP A 238 -12.75 0.69 -23.00
C ASP A 238 -13.86 -0.32 -22.66
N LEU A 239 -14.97 0.17 -22.13
CA LEU A 239 -16.13 -0.65 -21.79
C LEU A 239 -17.26 -0.49 -22.81
N LYS A 240 -17.04 0.14 -23.98
CA LYS A 240 -18.11 0.47 -24.94
C LYS A 240 -18.90 -0.77 -25.36
N LYS A 241 -18.17 -1.86 -25.62
CA LYS A 241 -18.72 -3.15 -26.08
C LYS A 241 -19.32 -3.98 -24.95
N LEU A 242 -19.30 -3.51 -23.70
CA LEU A 242 -19.82 -4.24 -22.56
C LEU A 242 -21.31 -4.55 -22.76
N SER A 243 -21.64 -5.84 -22.66
CA SER A 243 -22.98 -6.34 -22.88
C SER A 243 -23.57 -6.96 -21.61
N ARG A 244 -24.89 -7.17 -21.61
CA ARG A 244 -25.57 -7.90 -20.54
C ARG A 244 -25.00 -9.32 -20.34
N LYS A 245 -24.64 -10.01 -21.41
CA LYS A 245 -24.06 -11.36 -21.35
C LYS A 245 -22.71 -11.38 -20.61
N ASP A 246 -21.90 -10.34 -20.80
CA ASP A 246 -20.63 -10.18 -20.11
C ASP A 246 -20.86 -9.97 -18.60
N MET A 247 -21.88 -9.18 -18.25
CA MET A 247 -22.28 -8.96 -16.86
C MET A 247 -22.82 -10.23 -16.20
N GLU A 248 -23.61 -11.04 -16.90
CA GLU A 248 -24.09 -12.33 -16.37
C GLU A 248 -22.94 -13.29 -16.09
N SER A 249 -21.95 -13.31 -16.98
CA SER A 249 -20.73 -14.10 -16.84
C SER A 249 -19.89 -13.60 -15.65
N TYR A 250 -19.76 -12.27 -15.50
CA TYR A 250 -19.13 -11.65 -14.33
C TYR A 250 -19.85 -12.02 -13.04
N LEU A 251 -21.18 -11.93 -12.98
CA LEU A 251 -21.96 -12.23 -11.77
C LEU A 251 -21.86 -13.71 -11.38
N ALA A 252 -21.84 -14.63 -12.36
CA ALA A 252 -21.64 -16.04 -12.12
C ALA A 252 -20.25 -16.33 -11.53
N TRP A 253 -19.20 -15.78 -12.15
CA TRP A 253 -17.84 -15.87 -11.63
C TRP A 253 -17.72 -15.23 -10.24
N TYR A 254 -18.21 -14.01 -10.08
CA TYR A 254 -18.13 -13.21 -8.87
C TYR A 254 -18.71 -13.98 -7.66
N ARG A 255 -19.89 -14.59 -7.81
CA ARG A 255 -20.52 -15.39 -6.74
C ARG A 255 -19.66 -16.57 -6.30
N SER A 256 -19.04 -17.29 -7.24
CA SER A 256 -18.12 -18.40 -6.92
C SER A 256 -16.82 -17.91 -6.29
N TYR A 257 -16.22 -16.85 -6.84
CA TYR A 257 -14.92 -16.34 -6.40
C TYR A 257 -14.96 -15.73 -5.01
N THR A 258 -16.09 -15.12 -4.64
CA THR A 258 -16.27 -14.40 -3.37
C THR A 258 -17.19 -15.14 -2.39
N GLU A 259 -17.28 -16.46 -2.52
CA GLU A 259 -18.17 -17.31 -1.72
C GLU A 259 -17.99 -17.13 -0.20
N GLU A 260 -16.76 -16.89 0.25
CA GLU A 260 -16.45 -16.71 1.67
C GLU A 260 -16.82 -15.30 2.19
N TRP A 261 -17.11 -14.32 1.32
CA TRP A 261 -17.21 -12.88 1.67
C TRP A 261 -18.58 -12.28 1.32
N ARG A 262 -19.64 -13.10 1.42
CA ARG A 262 -21.02 -12.78 0.97
C ARG A 262 -21.58 -11.49 1.55
N GLU A 263 -21.24 -11.15 2.79
CA GLU A 263 -21.72 -9.93 3.46
C GLU A 263 -21.39 -8.63 2.73
N LYS A 264 -20.35 -8.63 1.87
CA LYS A 264 -19.91 -7.45 1.11
C LYS A 264 -20.45 -7.39 -0.32
N HIS A 265 -21.20 -8.41 -0.75
CA HIS A 265 -21.65 -8.50 -2.14
C HIS A 265 -22.57 -7.36 -2.54
N TYR A 266 -23.52 -7.03 -1.67
CA TYR A 266 -24.44 -5.93 -1.91
C TYR A 266 -23.68 -4.61 -2.11
N ASP A 267 -22.75 -4.28 -1.20
CA ASP A 267 -21.95 -3.05 -1.27
C ASP A 267 -21.12 -2.96 -2.57
N TYR A 268 -20.48 -4.06 -2.99
CA TYR A 268 -19.68 -4.08 -4.21
C TYR A 268 -20.53 -3.94 -5.47
N LEU A 269 -21.67 -4.62 -5.57
CA LEU A 269 -22.57 -4.50 -6.72
C LEU A 269 -23.22 -3.12 -6.79
N VAL A 270 -23.60 -2.53 -5.64
CA VAL A 270 -24.11 -1.15 -5.59
C VAL A 270 -23.04 -0.18 -6.06
N SER A 271 -21.79 -0.36 -5.63
CA SER A 271 -20.71 0.48 -6.09
C SER A 271 -20.44 0.34 -7.59
N LEU A 272 -20.49 -0.88 -8.14
CA LEU A 272 -20.32 -1.13 -9.57
C LEU A 272 -21.45 -0.47 -10.39
N ARG A 273 -22.69 -0.58 -9.92
CA ARG A 273 -23.83 0.10 -10.55
C ARG A 273 -23.67 1.62 -10.54
N ASN A 274 -23.23 2.19 -9.42
CA ASN A 274 -22.97 3.63 -9.30
C ASN A 274 -21.84 4.09 -10.23
N PHE A 275 -20.82 3.25 -10.41
CA PHE A 275 -19.75 3.51 -11.39
C PHE A 275 -20.31 3.60 -12.80
N PHE A 276 -21.08 2.60 -13.26
CA PHE A 276 -21.69 2.64 -14.60
C PHE A 276 -22.63 3.83 -14.79
N ASP A 277 -23.50 4.12 -13.82
CA ASP A 277 -24.38 5.30 -13.87
C ASP A 277 -23.55 6.58 -14.02
N TYR A 278 -22.52 6.74 -13.19
CA TYR A 278 -21.71 7.95 -13.19
C TYR A 278 -20.94 8.15 -14.50
N ILE A 279 -20.21 7.14 -14.98
CA ILE A 279 -19.37 7.30 -16.18
C ILE A 279 -20.22 7.55 -17.43
N GLN A 280 -21.44 7.02 -17.49
CA GLN A 280 -22.37 7.31 -18.57
C GLN A 280 -22.94 8.72 -18.48
N ARG A 281 -23.42 9.14 -17.30
CA ARG A 281 -23.96 10.49 -17.08
C ARG A 281 -22.91 11.58 -17.25
N ALA A 282 -21.65 11.28 -16.96
CA ALA A 282 -20.52 12.16 -17.17
C ALA A 282 -19.93 12.05 -18.59
N GLU A 283 -20.54 11.26 -19.48
CA GLU A 283 -20.17 11.10 -20.89
C GLU A 283 -18.71 10.71 -21.09
N TYR A 284 -18.20 9.80 -20.25
CA TYR A 284 -16.83 9.32 -20.40
C TYR A 284 -16.70 8.53 -21.71
N PRO A 285 -15.67 8.79 -22.53
CA PRO A 285 -15.52 8.12 -23.82
C PRO A 285 -15.34 6.61 -23.67
N GLU A 286 -14.91 6.13 -22.50
CA GLU A 286 -14.72 4.70 -22.22
C GLU A 286 -16.00 4.00 -21.71
N ALA A 287 -17.09 4.75 -21.49
CA ALA A 287 -18.31 4.22 -20.89
C ALA A 287 -19.01 3.19 -21.81
N PRO A 288 -19.77 2.23 -21.23
CA PRO A 288 -20.59 1.31 -22.02
C PRO A 288 -21.60 2.03 -22.91
N GLU A 289 -21.78 1.53 -24.13
CA GLU A 289 -22.84 2.02 -25.04
C GLU A 289 -24.22 1.59 -24.56
N LYS A 290 -24.31 0.40 -23.94
CA LYS A 290 -25.55 -0.09 -23.34
C LYS A 290 -25.86 0.68 -22.05
N PRO A 291 -27.10 1.15 -21.84
CA PRO A 291 -27.47 1.85 -20.61
C PRO A 291 -27.18 1.03 -19.35
N HIS A 292 -26.69 1.65 -18.29
CA HIS A 292 -26.26 0.97 -17.06
C HIS A 292 -27.38 0.11 -16.44
N PHE A 293 -28.63 0.55 -16.52
CA PHE A 293 -29.80 -0.18 -16.01
C PHE A 293 -30.11 -1.45 -16.81
N SER A 294 -29.52 -1.61 -18.00
CA SER A 294 -29.57 -2.84 -18.80
C SER A 294 -28.40 -3.80 -18.55
N LEU A 295 -27.38 -3.34 -17.82
CA LEU A 295 -26.17 -4.10 -17.49
C LEU A 295 -26.28 -4.79 -16.12
N LEU A 296 -26.85 -4.12 -15.13
CA LEU A 296 -27.14 -4.66 -13.79
C LEU A 296 -28.59 -4.41 -13.42
N PHE A 297 -29.36 -5.49 -13.28
CA PHE A 297 -30.76 -5.47 -12.89
C PHE A 297 -30.93 -5.54 -11.37
N LYS A 298 -32.12 -5.20 -10.88
CA LYS A 298 -32.42 -5.25 -9.45
C LYS A 298 -32.36 -6.68 -8.91
N GLU A 299 -32.70 -7.64 -9.75
CA GLU A 299 -32.75 -9.07 -9.47
C GLU A 299 -31.35 -9.70 -9.35
N ASP A 300 -30.30 -8.99 -9.79
CA ASP A 300 -28.91 -9.47 -9.66
C ASP A 300 -28.33 -9.25 -8.26
N PHE A 301 -28.98 -8.43 -7.43
CA PHE A 301 -28.53 -8.13 -6.08
C PHE A 301 -28.98 -9.24 -5.10
N PRO A 302 -28.08 -9.70 -4.20
CA PRO A 302 -28.36 -10.77 -3.25
C PRO A 302 -29.34 -10.36 -2.14
#